data_AF-A0A7C7KYY1-F1
#
_entry.id   AF-A0A7C7KYY1-F1
#
_cell.length_a   1.000
_cell.length_b   1.000
_cell.length_c   1.000
_cell.angle_alpha   90.00
_cell.angle_beta   90.00
_cell.angle_gamma   90.00
#
_symmetry.space_group_name_H-M   'P 1'
#
loop_
_entity.id
_entity.type
_entity.pdbx_description
1 polymer ?
#
loop_
_entity_poly.entity_id
_entity_poly.type
_entity_poly.pdbx_seq_one_letter_code
_entity_poly.pdbx_strand_id
1 'polypeptide(L)'
;MLRLEVETERILQLPRSRWYSCLSSILYSFITGGISPSANYVGVWPRDAAFILRSWLVLGEVERGVKACIKIWKHRITPSSVVVAGRSGNTFIPTILADIGYKQKYEGLLPTTILRGCSEVYGAEPDIDSNALMISVTCMFLKKLGSRRIAGEVIPLLEKCAEALMQFDEDGDAVLEQGPNEDWMDTAYRSGKVLYSNLCWASALKALADTHANGRSDYWHDLY
;
A
#
# COMPACT_ATOMS: atom_id res chain seq x y z
N MET A 1 -4.95 24.96 7.52
CA MET A 1 -3.48 24.97 7.45
C MET A 1 -2.92 24.31 8.72
N LEU A 2 -2.81 22.98 8.74
CA LEU A 2 -2.30 22.18 9.88
C LEU A 2 -0.89 21.71 9.52
N ARG A 3 0.11 22.29 10.19
CA ARG A 3 1.54 22.00 10.02
C ARG A 3 1.86 20.58 10.50
N LEU A 4 2.12 19.67 9.56
CA LEU A 4 2.77 18.38 9.78
C LEU A 4 4.29 18.42 9.51
N GLU A 5 4.87 19.60 9.30
CA GLU A 5 6.31 19.78 9.02
C GLU A 5 7.22 19.59 10.24
N VAL A 6 6.69 19.23 11.41
CA VAL A 6 7.42 19.33 12.68
C VAL A 6 7.95 17.99 13.21
N GLU A 7 7.61 16.83 12.62
CA GLU A 7 7.93 15.54 13.28
C GLU A 7 9.36 15.02 13.06
N THR A 8 9.99 15.21 11.90
CA THR A 8 11.30 14.61 11.60
C THR A 8 12.42 15.25 12.45
N GLU A 9 12.45 16.58 12.56
CA GLU A 9 13.43 17.29 13.38
C GLU A 9 13.13 17.18 14.88
N ARG A 10 11.84 17.08 15.28
CA ARG A 10 11.50 16.91 16.70
C ARG A 10 11.90 15.55 17.24
N ILE A 11 11.74 14.47 16.48
CA ILE A 11 12.17 13.14 16.89
C ILE A 11 13.66 13.21 17.26
N LEU A 12 14.52 13.74 16.40
CA LEU A 12 15.96 13.91 16.68
C LEU A 12 16.31 14.86 17.85
N GLN A 13 15.38 15.69 18.30
CA GLN A 13 15.56 16.68 19.39
C GLN A 13 14.85 16.32 20.71
N LEU A 14 14.11 15.22 20.77
CA LEU A 14 13.48 14.78 22.02
C LEU A 14 14.57 14.41 23.05
N PRO A 15 14.38 14.74 24.35
CA PRO A 15 15.29 14.29 25.38
C PRO A 15 15.44 12.77 25.27
N ARG A 16 16.69 12.29 25.29
CA ARG A 16 17.06 10.87 25.15
C ARG A 16 16.46 10.04 26.30
N SER A 17 15.17 9.78 26.20
CA SER A 17 14.48 8.80 27.02
C SER A 17 14.78 7.42 26.45
N ARG A 18 14.68 6.39 27.29
CA ARG A 18 14.78 4.99 26.83
C ARG A 18 13.84 4.68 25.66
N TRP A 19 12.69 5.35 25.61
CA TRP A 19 11.68 5.19 24.55
C TRP A 19 12.15 5.74 23.22
N TYR A 20 12.84 6.88 23.24
CA TYR A 20 13.43 7.45 22.04
C TYR A 20 14.49 6.53 21.43
N SER A 21 15.41 6.04 22.26
CA SER A 21 16.44 5.09 21.81
C SER A 21 15.82 3.80 21.27
N CYS A 22 14.79 3.27 21.94
CA CYS A 22 14.06 2.09 21.48
C CYS A 22 13.40 2.33 20.11
N LEU A 23 12.69 3.45 19.96
CA LEU A 23 12.06 3.83 18.69
C LEU A 23 13.10 3.97 17.57
N SER A 24 14.19 4.70 17.80
CA SER A 24 15.26 4.85 16.82
C SER A 24 15.84 3.49 16.41
N SER A 25 16.15 2.61 17.37
CA SER A 25 16.67 1.27 17.08
C SER A 25 15.71 0.44 16.22
N ILE A 26 14.41 0.48 16.51
CA ILE A 26 13.39 -0.22 15.72
C ILE A 26 13.35 0.34 14.29
N LEU A 27 13.21 1.66 14.13
CA LEU A 27 13.12 2.29 12.81
C LEU A 27 14.37 2.05 11.96
N TYR A 28 15.58 2.12 12.56
CA TYR A 28 16.83 1.86 11.85
C TYR A 28 16.95 0.41 11.39
N SER A 29 16.44 -0.56 12.15
CA SER A 29 16.46 -1.97 11.73
C SER A 29 15.67 -2.21 10.43
N PHE A 30 14.60 -1.43 10.21
CA PHE A 30 13.81 -1.47 8.98
C PHE A 30 14.46 -0.73 7.81
N ILE A 31 15.43 0.17 8.04
CA ILE A 31 16.24 0.74 6.95
C ILE A 31 17.26 -0.27 6.44
N THR A 32 17.93 -0.98 7.36
CA THR A 32 19.00 -1.92 7.01
C THR A 32 18.45 -3.22 6.44
N GLY A 33 17.26 -3.65 6.88
CA GLY A 33 16.57 -4.87 6.41
C GLY A 33 15.92 -4.79 5.03
N GLY A 34 15.81 -3.60 4.42
CA GLY A 34 15.10 -3.41 3.15
C GLY A 34 13.59 -3.29 3.31
N ILE A 35 12.81 -3.68 2.30
CA ILE A 35 11.33 -3.57 2.28
C ILE A 35 10.61 -4.92 2.54
N SER A 36 11.36 -5.93 2.96
CA SER A 36 10.82 -7.23 3.34
C SER A 36 10.65 -7.31 4.86
N PRO A 37 9.65 -8.06 5.36
CA PRO A 37 9.32 -8.10 6.79
C PRO A 37 10.47 -8.56 7.69
N SER A 38 11.25 -9.55 7.25
CA SER A 38 12.47 -10.00 7.91
C SER A 38 13.35 -10.86 6.99
N ALA A 39 14.54 -11.24 7.45
CA ALA A 39 15.45 -12.12 6.72
C ALA A 39 14.86 -13.52 6.42
N ASN A 40 13.84 -13.94 7.16
CA ASN A 40 13.17 -15.23 6.98
C ASN A 40 12.04 -15.17 5.94
N TYR A 41 11.62 -13.98 5.50
CA TYR A 41 10.62 -13.80 4.45
C TYR A 41 11.31 -13.58 3.11
N VAL A 42 11.04 -14.46 2.15
CA VAL A 42 11.66 -14.42 0.81
C VAL A 42 10.99 -13.40 -0.13
N GLY A 43 9.80 -12.91 0.23
CA GLY A 43 8.98 -11.99 -0.56
C GLY A 43 8.85 -10.58 0.02
N VAL A 44 8.36 -9.67 -0.81
CA VAL A 44 7.86 -8.36 -0.37
C VAL A 44 6.35 -8.47 -0.21
N TRP A 45 5.87 -8.26 1.00
CA TRP A 45 4.44 -8.18 1.32
C TRP A 45 4.05 -6.70 1.31
N PRO A 46 3.17 -6.25 0.39
CA PRO A 46 2.90 -4.82 0.27
C PRO A 46 2.37 -4.16 1.56
N ARG A 47 1.56 -4.89 2.35
CA ARG A 47 1.14 -4.46 3.69
C ARG A 47 2.33 -4.14 4.60
N ASP A 48 3.22 -5.11 4.82
CA ASP A 48 4.40 -4.97 5.67
C ASP A 48 5.35 -3.89 5.12
N ALA A 49 5.53 -3.88 3.80
CA ALA A 49 6.32 -2.88 3.11
C ALA A 49 5.77 -1.46 3.38
N ALA A 50 4.45 -1.27 3.43
CA ALA A 50 3.86 0.04 3.73
C ALA A 50 4.23 0.53 5.15
N PHE A 51 4.27 -0.36 6.16
CA PHE A 51 4.71 -0.01 7.52
C PHE A 51 6.22 0.26 7.60
N ILE A 52 7.04 -0.51 6.89
CA ILE A 52 8.48 -0.26 6.77
C ILE A 52 8.73 1.10 6.09
N LEU A 53 8.00 1.38 5.00
CA LEU A 53 8.09 2.62 4.25
C LEU A 53 7.65 3.84 5.07
N ARG A 54 6.62 3.69 5.92
CA ARG A 54 6.28 4.70 6.94
C ARG A 54 7.47 5.03 7.84
N SER A 55 8.22 4.02 8.27
CA SER A 55 9.44 4.22 9.09
C SER A 55 10.52 5.01 8.34
N TRP A 56 10.71 4.71 7.06
CA TRP A 56 11.65 5.43 6.20
C TRP A 56 11.24 6.90 6.03
N LEU A 57 9.95 7.18 5.88
CA LEU A 57 9.43 8.55 5.79
C LEU A 57 9.71 9.33 7.09
N VAL A 58 9.50 8.70 8.25
CA VAL A 58 9.80 9.28 9.57
C VAL A 58 11.28 9.59 9.74
N LEU A 59 12.16 8.79 9.15
CA LEU A 59 13.61 9.00 9.17
C LEU A 59 14.13 9.93 8.06
N GLY A 60 13.24 10.46 7.21
CA GLY A 60 13.62 11.41 6.14
C GLY A 60 14.20 10.75 4.88
N GLU A 61 14.07 9.43 4.72
CA GLU A 61 14.55 8.66 3.56
C GLU A 61 13.61 8.81 2.35
N VAL A 62 13.30 10.05 1.96
CA VAL A 62 12.23 10.39 1.02
C VAL A 62 12.49 9.82 -0.38
N GLU A 63 13.63 10.15 -0.99
CA GLU A 63 13.95 9.67 -2.34
C GLU A 63 14.04 8.15 -2.41
N ARG A 64 14.63 7.54 -1.38
CA ARG A 64 14.78 6.09 -1.28
C ARG A 64 13.40 5.42 -1.16
N GLY A 65 12.52 5.98 -0.33
CA GLY A 65 11.15 5.49 -0.17
C GLY A 65 10.31 5.62 -1.45
N VAL A 66 10.43 6.73 -2.19
CA VAL A 66 9.77 6.91 -3.48
C VAL A 66 10.23 5.84 -4.48
N LYS A 67 11.54 5.62 -4.60
CA LYS A 67 12.10 4.57 -5.48
C LYS A 67 11.58 3.18 -5.10
N ALA A 68 11.45 2.90 -3.80
CA ALA A 68 10.88 1.65 -3.31
C ALA A 68 9.39 1.51 -3.64
N CYS A 69 8.59 2.57 -3.44
CA CYS A 69 7.16 2.58 -3.82
C CYS A 69 7.01 2.28 -5.33
N ILE A 70 7.76 2.98 -6.18
CA ILE A 70 7.73 2.76 -7.64
C ILE A 70 8.11 1.31 -7.97
N LYS A 71 9.10 0.74 -7.29
CA LYS A 71 9.50 -0.65 -7.49
C LYS A 71 8.36 -1.61 -7.13
N ILE A 72 7.65 -1.39 -6.04
CA ILE A 72 6.48 -2.20 -5.65
C ILE A 72 5.36 -2.07 -6.69
N TRP A 73 5.02 -0.85 -7.12
CA TRP A 73 3.97 -0.60 -8.11
C TRP A 73 4.24 -1.18 -9.51
N LYS A 74 5.50 -1.52 -9.83
CA LYS A 74 5.83 -2.28 -11.06
C LYS A 74 5.36 -3.74 -11.02
N HIS A 75 5.03 -4.27 -9.85
CA HIS A 75 4.53 -5.64 -9.66
C HIS A 75 3.00 -5.73 -9.57
N ARG A 76 2.28 -4.63 -9.83
CA ARG A 76 0.82 -4.69 -9.98
C ARG A 76 0.41 -5.75 -11.00
N ILE A 77 -0.76 -6.33 -10.80
CA ILE A 77 -1.34 -7.31 -11.71
C ILE A 77 -1.61 -6.62 -13.05
N THR A 78 -1.10 -7.23 -14.11
CA THR A 78 -1.35 -6.87 -15.50
C THR A 78 -1.70 -8.13 -16.30
N PRO A 79 -2.25 -8.00 -17.52
CA PRO A 79 -2.46 -9.14 -18.40
C PRO A 79 -1.21 -10.02 -18.64
N SER A 80 -0.01 -9.43 -18.54
CA SER A 80 1.26 -10.14 -18.72
C SER A 80 1.89 -10.66 -17.44
N SER A 81 1.33 -10.36 -16.26
CA SER A 81 1.86 -10.82 -14.97
C SER A 81 1.75 -12.34 -14.82
N VAL A 82 2.73 -12.93 -14.11
CA VAL A 82 2.68 -14.31 -13.63
C VAL A 82 2.13 -14.28 -12.20
N VAL A 83 0.87 -14.67 -12.05
CA VAL A 83 0.15 -14.63 -10.77
C VAL A 83 -0.31 -16.03 -10.39
N VAL A 84 -0.01 -16.43 -9.16
CA VAL A 84 -0.53 -17.65 -8.52
C VAL A 84 -1.57 -17.20 -7.49
N ALA A 85 -2.82 -17.63 -7.61
CA ALA A 85 -3.91 -17.24 -6.73
C ALA A 85 -4.40 -18.42 -5.87
N GLY A 86 -5.09 -18.14 -4.76
CA GLY A 86 -5.63 -19.18 -3.87
C GLY A 86 -4.58 -19.90 -3.04
N ARG A 87 -3.47 -19.23 -2.71
CA ARG A 87 -2.41 -19.82 -1.87
C ARG A 87 -2.73 -19.57 -0.39
N SER A 88 -3.67 -20.31 0.17
CA SER A 88 -3.91 -20.28 1.61
C SER A 88 -3.84 -21.70 2.18
N GLY A 89 -3.04 -21.88 3.23
CA GLY A 89 -2.76 -23.19 3.83
C GLY A 89 -3.97 -23.88 4.46
N ASN A 90 -5.12 -23.21 4.54
CA ASN A 90 -6.32 -23.70 5.21
C ASN A 90 -7.65 -23.32 4.54
N THR A 91 -7.67 -22.64 3.39
CA THR A 91 -8.92 -22.38 2.66
C THR A 91 -9.17 -23.46 1.61
N PHE A 92 -10.44 -23.78 1.38
CA PHE A 92 -10.89 -24.65 0.28
C PHE A 92 -10.68 -24.02 -1.12
N ILE A 93 -9.77 -23.05 -1.25
CA ILE A 93 -9.49 -22.36 -2.50
C ILE A 93 -8.34 -23.11 -3.18
N PRO A 94 -8.54 -23.68 -4.37
CA PRO A 94 -7.46 -24.35 -5.08
C PRO A 94 -6.41 -23.32 -5.50
N THR A 95 -5.14 -23.64 -5.29
CA THR A 95 -4.06 -22.84 -5.83
C THR A 95 -4.04 -22.97 -7.36
N ILE A 96 -4.18 -21.85 -8.07
CA ILE A 96 -4.24 -21.81 -9.53
C ILE A 96 -3.20 -20.84 -10.11
N LEU A 97 -2.71 -21.15 -11.32
CA LEU A 97 -2.09 -20.13 -12.15
C LEU A 97 -3.20 -19.26 -12.73
N ALA A 98 -3.21 -17.98 -12.39
CA ALA A 98 -4.25 -17.05 -12.81
C ALA A 98 -4.32 -16.95 -14.34
N ASP A 99 -5.52 -17.08 -14.89
CA ASP A 99 -5.79 -16.91 -16.31
C ASP A 99 -5.87 -15.42 -16.70
N ILE A 100 -6.17 -15.15 -17.96
CA ILE A 100 -6.31 -13.79 -18.47
C ILE A 100 -7.50 -13.05 -17.85
N GLY A 101 -8.59 -13.76 -17.56
CA GLY A 101 -9.81 -13.17 -16.99
C GLY A 101 -9.58 -12.67 -15.57
N TYR A 102 -8.92 -13.49 -14.73
CA TYR A 102 -8.49 -13.09 -13.39
C TYR A 102 -7.60 -11.84 -13.44
N LYS A 103 -6.59 -11.84 -14.32
CA LYS A 103 -5.65 -10.72 -14.44
C LYS A 103 -6.30 -9.43 -14.94
N GLN A 104 -7.32 -9.55 -15.79
CA GLN A 104 -8.11 -8.40 -16.24
C GLN A 104 -9.02 -7.88 -15.12
N LYS A 105 -9.68 -8.77 -14.37
CA LYS A 105 -10.54 -8.41 -13.23
C LYS A 105 -9.77 -7.60 -12.18
N TYR A 106 -8.56 -8.04 -11.84
CA TYR A 106 -7.74 -7.42 -10.80
C TYR A 106 -6.61 -6.53 -11.34
N GLU A 107 -6.72 -6.05 -12.58
CA GLU A 107 -5.67 -5.24 -13.19
C GLU A 107 -5.43 -3.95 -12.39
N GLY A 108 -4.17 -3.69 -12.04
CA GLY A 108 -3.77 -2.50 -11.28
C GLY A 108 -3.61 -2.73 -9.78
N LEU A 109 -4.19 -3.81 -9.23
CA LEU A 109 -3.98 -4.21 -7.83
C LEU A 109 -2.60 -4.83 -7.64
N LEU A 110 -2.03 -4.65 -6.45
CA LEU A 110 -0.85 -5.36 -5.98
C LEU A 110 -1.25 -6.75 -5.48
N PRO A 111 -0.39 -7.77 -5.69
CA PRO A 111 -0.58 -9.10 -5.14
C PRO A 111 -0.35 -9.10 -3.61
N THR A 112 -0.80 -10.14 -2.91
CA THR A 112 -0.51 -10.36 -1.48
C THR A 112 1.00 -10.44 -1.22
N THR A 113 1.75 -11.10 -2.12
CA THR A 113 3.21 -11.21 -2.02
C THR A 113 3.88 -11.07 -3.39
N ILE A 114 4.99 -10.35 -3.42
CA ILE A 114 5.88 -10.21 -4.57
C ILE A 114 7.10 -11.10 -4.35
N LEU A 115 7.28 -12.09 -5.23
CA LEU A 115 8.43 -13.00 -5.23
C LEU A 115 9.31 -12.75 -6.47
N ARG A 116 10.49 -13.36 -6.50
CA ARG A 116 11.36 -13.33 -7.69
C ARG A 116 10.72 -14.16 -8.81
N GLY A 117 10.16 -13.48 -9.80
CA GLY A 117 9.63 -14.09 -11.02
C GLY A 117 8.15 -14.48 -10.97
N CYS A 118 7.48 -14.36 -9.82
CA CYS A 118 6.03 -14.53 -9.70
C CYS A 118 5.43 -13.64 -8.62
N SER A 119 4.11 -13.46 -8.69
CA SER A 119 3.30 -12.76 -7.69
C SER A 119 2.26 -13.72 -7.13
N GLU A 120 1.98 -13.64 -5.83
CA GLU A 120 1.05 -14.54 -5.16
C GLU A 120 -0.13 -13.77 -4.58
N VAL A 121 -1.33 -14.30 -4.75
CA VAL A 121 -2.56 -13.90 -4.06
C VAL A 121 -3.00 -15.04 -3.17
N TYR A 122 -3.12 -14.79 -1.86
CA TYR A 122 -3.34 -15.85 -0.87
C TYR A 122 -4.83 -16.18 -0.72
N GLY A 123 -5.71 -15.18 -0.80
CA GLY A 123 -7.16 -15.32 -0.89
C GLY A 123 -7.66 -15.67 -2.29
N ALA A 124 -8.97 -15.54 -2.49
CA ALA A 124 -9.56 -15.60 -3.83
C ALA A 124 -9.25 -14.31 -4.59
N GLU A 125 -9.17 -13.20 -3.87
CA GLU A 125 -8.94 -11.86 -4.41
C GLU A 125 -7.72 -11.17 -3.75
N PRO A 126 -7.09 -10.17 -4.39
CA PRO A 126 -5.97 -9.42 -3.80
C PRO A 126 -6.38 -8.64 -2.54
N ASP A 127 -5.49 -8.58 -1.54
CA ASP A 127 -5.83 -7.97 -0.25
C ASP A 127 -6.17 -6.47 -0.37
N ILE A 128 -7.30 -6.08 0.19
CA ILE A 128 -7.76 -4.68 0.24
C ILE A 128 -6.79 -3.83 1.07
N ASP A 129 -6.39 -4.34 2.24
CA ASP A 129 -5.53 -3.62 3.18
C ASP A 129 -4.15 -3.31 2.60
N SER A 130 -3.51 -4.29 1.96
CA SER A 130 -2.21 -4.16 1.29
C SER A 130 -2.23 -3.04 0.24
N ASN A 131 -3.25 -3.03 -0.60
CA ASN A 131 -3.41 -2.05 -1.68
C ASN A 131 -3.68 -0.65 -1.12
N ALA A 132 -4.62 -0.54 -0.18
CA ALA A 132 -4.98 0.73 0.44
C ALA A 132 -3.81 1.35 1.23
N LEU A 133 -3.08 0.55 2.00
CA LEU A 133 -1.89 1.00 2.74
C LEU A 133 -0.80 1.48 1.79
N MET A 134 -0.57 0.78 0.68
CA MET A 134 0.41 1.18 -0.33
C MET A 134 0.04 2.48 -1.04
N ILE A 135 -1.24 2.70 -1.36
CA ILE A 135 -1.71 3.99 -1.87
C ILE A 135 -1.38 5.09 -0.86
N SER A 136 -1.80 4.90 0.40
CA SER A 136 -1.64 5.90 1.45
C SER A 136 -0.17 6.30 1.67
N VAL A 137 0.74 5.32 1.82
CA VAL A 137 2.16 5.61 2.05
C VAL A 137 2.81 6.24 0.81
N THR A 138 2.42 5.83 -0.41
CA THR A 138 2.95 6.42 -1.64
C THR A 138 2.55 7.89 -1.75
N CYS A 139 1.29 8.23 -1.48
CA CYS A 139 0.82 9.63 -1.42
C CYS A 139 1.64 10.47 -0.43
N MET A 140 1.97 9.93 0.74
CA MET A 140 2.80 10.63 1.73
C MET A 140 4.21 10.92 1.22
N PHE A 141 4.84 9.94 0.55
CA PHE A 141 6.13 10.14 -0.09
C PHE A 141 6.08 11.16 -1.23
N LEU A 142 5.06 11.11 -2.08
CA LEU A 142 4.88 12.08 -3.17
C LEU A 142 4.72 13.50 -2.62
N LYS A 143 3.89 13.67 -1.58
CA LYS A 143 3.71 14.95 -0.90
C LYS A 143 5.01 15.47 -0.31
N LYS A 144 5.80 14.61 0.35
CA LYS A 144 7.08 15.00 0.96
C LYS A 144 8.16 15.31 -0.08
N LEU A 145 8.15 14.60 -1.21
CA LEU A 145 9.10 14.81 -2.32
C LEU A 145 8.80 16.10 -3.08
N GLY A 146 7.53 16.45 -3.27
CA GLY A 146 7.12 17.67 -3.98
C GLY A 146 7.40 17.68 -5.49
N SER A 147 7.78 16.54 -6.09
CA SER A 147 8.11 16.45 -7.52
C SER A 147 6.86 16.23 -8.38
N ARG A 148 6.45 17.27 -9.13
CA ARG A 148 5.32 17.19 -10.07
C ARG A 148 5.51 16.13 -11.16
N ARG A 149 6.74 15.95 -11.65
CA ARG A 149 7.06 14.94 -12.68
C ARG A 149 6.78 13.53 -12.16
N ILE A 150 7.35 13.19 -11.00
CA ILE A 150 7.17 11.86 -10.41
C ILE A 150 5.72 11.66 -9.98
N ALA A 151 5.05 12.70 -9.46
CA ALA A 151 3.63 12.63 -9.16
C ALA A 151 2.79 12.30 -10.41
N GLY A 152 3.06 12.94 -11.56
CA GLY A 152 2.37 12.66 -12.82
C GLY A 152 2.60 11.24 -13.36
N GLU A 153 3.73 10.61 -13.03
CA GLU A 153 4.02 9.21 -13.40
C GLU A 153 3.34 8.21 -12.44
N VAL A 154 3.24 8.55 -11.15
CA VAL A 154 2.82 7.61 -10.10
C VAL A 154 1.34 7.70 -9.78
N ILE A 155 0.73 8.89 -9.75
CA ILE A 155 -0.69 9.08 -9.42
C ILE A 155 -1.61 8.23 -10.29
N PRO A 156 -1.44 8.13 -11.63
CA PRO A 156 -2.30 7.27 -12.44
C PRO A 156 -2.26 5.79 -12.05
N LEU A 157 -1.15 5.32 -11.47
CA LEU A 157 -1.04 3.95 -10.96
C LEU A 157 -1.87 3.77 -9.69
N LEU A 158 -1.88 4.79 -8.82
CA LEU A 158 -2.65 4.78 -7.58
C LEU A 158 -4.15 4.90 -7.86
N GLU A 159 -4.54 5.75 -8.80
CA GLU A 159 -5.93 5.89 -9.26
C GLU A 159 -6.43 4.57 -9.85
N LYS A 160 -5.67 3.93 -10.75
CA LYS A 160 -6.05 2.62 -11.31
C LYS A 160 -6.23 1.56 -10.21
N CYS A 161 -5.39 1.55 -9.19
CA CYS A 161 -5.53 0.64 -8.05
C CYS A 161 -6.79 0.96 -7.23
N ALA A 162 -7.07 2.23 -6.96
CA ALA A 162 -8.28 2.66 -6.26
C ALA A 162 -9.56 2.31 -7.03
N GLU A 163 -9.58 2.53 -8.35
CA GLU A 163 -10.67 2.11 -9.24
C GLU A 163 -10.88 0.59 -9.20
N ALA A 164 -9.79 -0.19 -9.22
CA ALA A 164 -9.88 -1.64 -9.12
C ALA A 164 -10.37 -2.11 -7.73
N LEU A 165 -10.08 -1.38 -6.65
CA LEU A 165 -10.62 -1.67 -5.31
C LEU A 165 -12.12 -1.38 -5.20
N MET A 166 -12.65 -0.42 -5.97
CA MET A 166 -14.09 -0.12 -5.95
C MET A 166 -14.95 -1.28 -6.44
N GLN A 167 -14.40 -2.25 -7.17
CA GLN A 167 -15.16 -3.44 -7.59
C GLN A 167 -15.57 -4.34 -6.41
N PHE A 168 -14.90 -4.17 -5.27
CA PHE A 168 -15.19 -4.91 -4.04
C PHE A 168 -16.36 -4.30 -3.26
N ASP A 169 -16.95 -3.19 -3.71
CA ASP A 169 -18.19 -2.63 -3.18
C ASP A 169 -19.38 -3.29 -3.88
N GLU A 170 -19.90 -4.37 -3.30
CA GLU A 170 -20.94 -5.21 -3.89
C GLU A 170 -22.34 -4.57 -3.82
N ASP A 171 -22.60 -3.75 -2.79
CA ASP A 171 -23.91 -3.13 -2.55
C ASP A 171 -23.98 -1.62 -2.81
N GLY A 172 -22.84 -0.98 -3.14
CA GLY A 172 -22.77 0.40 -3.58
C GLY A 172 -22.78 1.44 -2.45
N ASP A 173 -22.47 1.03 -1.21
CA ASP A 173 -22.40 1.93 -0.05
C ASP A 173 -21.00 2.49 0.24
N ALA A 174 -20.05 2.23 -0.66
CA ALA A 174 -18.63 2.58 -0.58
C ALA A 174 -17.83 1.87 0.53
N VAL A 175 -18.39 0.82 1.13
CA VAL A 175 -17.71 -0.06 2.10
C VAL A 175 -17.41 -1.39 1.42
N LEU A 176 -16.13 -1.71 1.32
CA LEU A 176 -15.67 -2.86 0.54
C LEU A 176 -15.91 -4.18 1.29
N GLU A 177 -16.43 -5.16 0.56
CA GLU A 177 -16.52 -6.55 0.95
C GLU A 177 -15.22 -7.31 0.65
N GLN A 178 -14.94 -8.32 1.47
CA GLN A 178 -13.84 -9.24 1.23
C GLN A 178 -14.22 -10.66 1.63
N GLY A 179 -13.56 -11.63 0.99
CA GLY A 179 -13.56 -13.02 1.38
C GLY A 179 -12.57 -13.35 2.50
N PRO A 180 -12.55 -14.63 2.94
CA PRO A 180 -11.54 -15.14 3.86
C PRO A 180 -10.12 -14.98 3.30
N ASN A 181 -9.19 -14.59 4.17
CA ASN A 181 -7.75 -14.50 3.88
C ASN A 181 -7.36 -13.43 2.85
N GLU A 182 -8.20 -12.39 2.73
CA GLU A 182 -7.97 -11.21 1.87
C GLU A 182 -7.57 -9.98 2.71
N ASP A 183 -7.00 -10.24 3.89
CA ASP A 183 -6.36 -9.26 4.78
C ASP A 183 -5.25 -9.94 5.62
N TRP A 184 -4.66 -9.19 6.55
CA TRP A 184 -3.61 -9.68 7.45
C TRP A 184 -3.93 -10.90 8.31
N MET A 185 -5.20 -11.25 8.51
CA MET A 185 -5.64 -12.29 9.44
C MET A 185 -6.15 -13.53 8.69
N ASP A 186 -5.20 -14.29 8.17
CA ASP A 186 -5.34 -15.50 7.35
C ASP A 186 -5.91 -16.75 8.07
N THR A 187 -6.23 -16.63 9.36
CA THR A 187 -6.71 -17.74 10.22
C THR A 187 -8.10 -17.49 10.81
N ALA A 188 -8.65 -16.28 10.67
CA ALA A 188 -9.91 -15.91 11.29
C ALA A 188 -11.13 -16.07 10.38
N TYR A 189 -10.93 -16.40 9.10
CA TYR A 189 -12.00 -16.56 8.09
C TYR A 189 -13.00 -15.39 8.07
N ARG A 190 -12.53 -14.17 8.34
CA ARG A 190 -13.37 -12.98 8.30
C ARG A 190 -13.81 -12.73 6.87
N SER A 191 -15.06 -12.35 6.70
CA SER A 191 -15.64 -12.03 5.40
C SER A 191 -16.71 -10.94 5.53
N GLY A 192 -17.08 -10.34 4.41
CA GLY A 192 -17.95 -9.17 4.33
C GLY A 192 -17.20 -7.89 4.63
N LYS A 193 -17.89 -6.91 5.24
CA LYS A 193 -17.37 -5.57 5.50
C LYS A 193 -16.45 -5.53 6.72
N VAL A 194 -15.19 -5.92 6.52
CA VAL A 194 -14.19 -5.92 7.59
C VAL A 194 -13.74 -4.50 7.92
N LEU A 195 -13.94 -4.08 9.18
CA LEU A 195 -13.63 -2.72 9.65
C LEU A 195 -12.18 -2.31 9.39
N TYR A 196 -11.23 -3.21 9.65
CA TYR A 196 -9.80 -2.90 9.51
C TYR A 196 -9.43 -2.51 8.06
N SER A 197 -9.81 -3.33 7.09
CA SER A 197 -9.53 -3.11 5.67
C SER A 197 -10.23 -1.85 5.17
N ASN A 198 -11.46 -1.61 5.62
CA ASN A 198 -12.21 -0.41 5.27
C ASN A 198 -11.64 0.88 5.88
N LEU A 199 -11.04 0.84 7.08
CA LEU A 199 -10.31 1.99 7.62
C LEU A 199 -9.01 2.26 6.85
N CYS A 200 -8.33 1.21 6.38
CA CYS A 200 -7.19 1.35 5.49
C CYS A 200 -7.64 2.00 4.16
N TRP A 201 -8.76 1.54 3.60
CA TRP A 201 -9.37 2.10 2.40
C TRP A 201 -9.75 3.58 2.55
N ALA A 202 -10.45 3.96 3.62
CA ALA A 202 -10.77 5.36 3.91
C ALA A 202 -9.50 6.23 4.03
N SER A 203 -8.43 5.70 4.64
CA SER A 203 -7.14 6.39 4.72
C SER A 203 -6.47 6.56 3.34
N ALA A 204 -6.63 5.58 2.44
CA ALA A 204 -6.14 5.64 1.07
C ALA A 204 -6.86 6.73 0.25
N LEU A 205 -8.20 6.73 0.29
CA LEU A 205 -9.03 7.74 -0.36
C LEU A 205 -8.69 9.15 0.11
N LYS A 206 -8.57 9.35 1.42
CA LYS A 206 -8.16 10.63 1.99
C LYS A 206 -6.78 11.07 1.47
N ALA A 207 -5.82 10.15 1.44
CA ALA A 207 -4.45 10.47 0.98
C ALA A 207 -4.40 10.82 -0.51
N LEU A 208 -5.18 10.14 -1.34
CA LEU A 208 -5.36 10.48 -2.76
C LEU A 208 -5.99 11.85 -2.94
N ALA A 209 -7.12 12.11 -2.26
CA ALA A 209 -7.82 13.39 -2.33
C ALA A 209 -6.92 14.56 -1.92
N ASP A 210 -6.16 14.41 -0.83
CA ASP A 210 -5.18 15.40 -0.39
C ASP A 210 -4.07 15.60 -1.43
N THR A 211 -3.62 14.54 -2.11
CA THR A 211 -2.58 14.61 -3.14
C THR A 211 -3.08 15.39 -4.37
N HIS A 212 -4.33 15.16 -4.79
CA HIS A 212 -4.97 15.94 -5.85
C HIS A 212 -5.16 17.41 -5.47
N ALA A 213 -5.64 17.70 -4.24
CA ALA A 213 -5.85 19.07 -3.79
C ALA A 213 -4.56 19.89 -3.81
N ASN A 214 -3.43 19.30 -3.40
CA ASN A 214 -2.11 19.95 -3.46
C ASN A 214 -1.56 20.08 -4.89
N GLY A 215 -2.01 19.24 -5.83
CA GLY A 215 -1.73 19.41 -7.27
C GLY A 215 -2.64 20.43 -7.96
N ARG A 216 -3.77 20.80 -7.34
CA ARG A 216 -4.83 21.67 -7.88
C ARG A 216 -4.85 23.10 -7.31
N SER A 217 -3.91 23.52 -6.45
CA SER A 217 -3.89 24.92 -5.97
C SER A 217 -3.66 25.96 -7.07
N ASP A 218 -3.32 25.53 -8.29
CA ASP A 218 -3.16 26.40 -9.46
C ASP A 218 -4.32 26.27 -10.48
N TYR A 219 -5.36 25.46 -10.20
CA TYR A 219 -6.43 25.12 -11.18
C TYR A 219 -7.84 25.63 -10.84
N TRP A 220 -8.03 26.31 -9.70
CA TRP A 220 -9.35 26.81 -9.28
C TRP A 220 -9.63 28.28 -9.63
N HIS A 221 -8.94 28.84 -10.63
CA HIS A 221 -9.29 30.17 -11.15
C HIS A 221 -10.24 30.17 -12.36
N ASP A 222 -10.63 29.02 -12.92
CA ASP A 222 -11.44 28.99 -14.15
C ASP A 222 -12.74 28.19 -14.09
N LEU A 223 -13.23 27.80 -12.90
CA LEU A 223 -14.59 27.26 -12.77
C LEU A 223 -15.18 27.63 -11.40
N TYR A 224 -15.61 28.90 -11.29
CA TYR A 224 -16.90 29.40 -10.79
C TYR A 224 -16.85 30.93 -10.74
#